data_AF-A0A4U8TQF9-F1
#
_entry.id   AF-A0A4U8TQF9-F1
#
_cell.length_a   1.000
_cell.length_b   1.000
_cell.length_c   1.000
_cell.angle_alpha   90.00
_cell.angle_beta   90.00
_cell.angle_gamma   90.00
#
_symmetry.space_group_name_H-M   'P 1'
#
loop_
_entity.id
_entity.type
_entity.pdbx_description
1 polymer ?
#
loop_
_entity_poly.entity_id
_entity_poly.type
_entity_poly.pdbx_seq_one_letter_code
_entity_poly.pdbx_strand_id
1 'polypeptide(L)'
;MKYLNFLRHYKAQFPDQDALNAVINSNIVKLPPEYGLLIYQCIDSLHDENMRHVIDNLKIAHFNGPSKPWRTTYAITQDLKLQKYPYSDEWWNMAMQTHGFLDEFTEMYNIQSQAITANKAVLDSIADRMRQMDSRLAKLESKLNKPHKYISTKFKMWLQQQFSKH
;
A
#
# COMPACT_ATOMS: atom_id res chain seq x y z
N MET A 1 -0.94 -19.39 -34.20
CA MET A 1 -0.49 -18.75 -32.95
C MET A 1 -1.03 -17.32 -32.85
N LYS A 2 -2.27 -17.11 -32.35
CA LYS A 2 -2.87 -15.76 -32.23
C LYS A 2 -2.17 -14.89 -31.17
N TYR A 3 -1.71 -15.51 -30.07
CA TYR A 3 -0.98 -14.84 -28.98
C TYR A 3 0.33 -14.20 -29.45
N LEU A 4 1.24 -14.98 -30.06
CA LEU A 4 2.50 -14.43 -30.59
C LEU A 4 2.24 -13.43 -31.73
N ASN A 5 1.16 -13.61 -32.49
CA ASN A 5 0.78 -12.64 -33.51
C ASN A 5 0.42 -11.28 -32.90
N PHE A 6 -0.30 -11.27 -31.78
CA PHE A 6 -0.59 -10.03 -31.05
C PHE A 6 0.69 -9.34 -30.59
N LEU A 7 1.57 -10.08 -29.90
CA LEU A 7 2.84 -9.53 -29.38
C LEU A 7 3.77 -8.96 -30.45
N ARG A 8 3.68 -9.46 -31.69
CA ARG A 8 4.48 -8.96 -32.83
C ARG A 8 3.96 -7.65 -33.42
N HIS A 9 2.67 -7.37 -33.30
CA HIS A 9 2.01 -6.26 -34.02
C HIS A 9 1.49 -5.16 -33.09
N TYR A 10 1.39 -5.41 -31.79
CA TYR A 10 0.85 -4.46 -30.82
C TYR A 10 1.84 -4.22 -29.68
N LYS A 11 1.95 -2.95 -29.26
CA LYS A 11 2.67 -2.57 -28.05
C LYS A 11 1.74 -2.73 -26.84
N ALA A 12 1.94 -3.79 -26.08
CA ALA A 12 1.19 -4.07 -24.86
C ALA A 12 1.76 -3.31 -23.66
N GLN A 13 0.89 -2.98 -22.70
CA GLN A 13 1.30 -2.46 -21.39
C GLN A 13 1.67 -3.63 -20.47
N PHE A 14 0.89 -4.71 -20.52
CA PHE A 14 1.11 -5.97 -19.81
C PHE A 14 1.16 -7.09 -20.84
N PRO A 15 2.34 -7.42 -21.38
CA PRO A 15 2.47 -8.24 -22.59
C PRO A 15 1.69 -9.55 -22.58
N ASP A 16 1.81 -10.31 -21.50
CA ASP A 16 1.11 -11.57 -21.28
C ASP A 16 -0.40 -11.38 -21.07
N GLN A 17 -0.79 -10.49 -20.15
CA GLN A 17 -2.19 -10.24 -19.83
C GLN A 17 -2.96 -9.67 -21.03
N ASP A 18 -2.42 -8.67 -21.71
CA ASP A 18 -3.06 -8.00 -22.86
C ASP A 18 -3.19 -8.96 -24.05
N ALA A 19 -2.14 -9.73 -24.33
CA ALA A 19 -2.16 -10.70 -25.41
C ALA A 19 -3.15 -11.85 -25.13
N LEU A 20 -3.22 -12.35 -23.89
CA LEU A 20 -4.22 -13.35 -23.50
C LEU A 20 -5.64 -12.78 -23.62
N ASN A 21 -5.88 -11.58 -23.10
CA ASN A 21 -7.19 -10.91 -23.18
C ASN A 21 -7.63 -10.72 -24.64
N ALA A 22 -6.72 -10.31 -25.52
CA ALA A 22 -7.00 -10.13 -26.94
C ALA A 22 -7.33 -11.45 -27.66
N VAL A 23 -6.65 -12.55 -27.30
CA VAL A 23 -6.87 -13.86 -27.93
C VAL A 23 -8.14 -14.54 -27.43
N ILE A 24 -8.39 -14.46 -26.12
CA ILE A 24 -9.54 -15.10 -25.48
C ILE A 24 -10.85 -14.39 -25.87
N ASN A 25 -10.80 -13.09 -26.14
CA ASN A 25 -11.88 -12.30 -26.74
C ASN A 25 -13.28 -12.58 -26.12
N SER A 26 -13.45 -12.18 -24.86
CA SER A 26 -14.70 -12.36 -24.07
C SER A 26 -15.11 -13.80 -23.75
N ASN A 27 -14.38 -14.82 -24.23
CA ASN A 27 -14.60 -16.21 -23.81
C ASN A 27 -13.91 -16.50 -22.46
N ILE A 28 -14.40 -15.83 -21.41
CA ILE A 28 -13.80 -15.85 -20.07
C ILE A 28 -14.71 -16.53 -19.06
N VAL A 29 -14.10 -17.24 -18.11
CA VAL A 29 -14.75 -17.65 -16.86
C VAL A 29 -14.27 -16.69 -15.78
N LYS A 30 -15.21 -15.98 -15.13
CA LYS A 30 -14.89 -15.07 -14.03
C LYS A 30 -14.74 -15.87 -12.74
N LEU A 31 -13.57 -15.81 -12.14
CA LEU A 31 -13.30 -16.41 -10.83
C LEU A 31 -13.65 -15.42 -9.70
N PRO A 32 -14.07 -15.91 -8.53
CA PRO A 32 -14.17 -15.09 -7.32
C PRO A 32 -12.82 -14.46 -6.94
N PRO A 33 -12.81 -13.29 -6.29
CA PRO A 33 -11.57 -12.57 -5.96
C PRO A 33 -10.62 -13.38 -5.06
N GLU A 34 -11.13 -14.36 -4.30
CA GLU A 34 -10.35 -15.25 -3.46
C GLU A 34 -9.31 -16.07 -4.25
N TYR A 35 -9.52 -16.24 -5.56
CA TYR A 35 -8.67 -17.04 -6.46
C TYR A 35 -7.59 -16.24 -7.20
N GLY A 36 -7.38 -14.97 -6.86
CA GLY A 36 -6.35 -14.17 -7.53
C GLY A 36 -6.21 -12.75 -7.02
N LEU A 37 -6.50 -12.51 -5.74
CA LEU A 37 -6.46 -11.17 -5.18
C LEU A 37 -5.04 -10.59 -5.27
N LEU A 38 -4.97 -9.39 -5.84
CA LEU A 38 -3.73 -8.63 -5.99
C LEU A 38 -3.37 -7.94 -4.67
N ILE A 39 -2.44 -8.52 -3.92
CA ILE A 39 -2.11 -8.13 -2.54
C ILE A 39 -1.65 -6.68 -2.42
N TYR A 40 -0.90 -6.17 -3.39
CA TYR A 40 -0.48 -4.77 -3.36
C TYR A 40 -1.66 -3.81 -3.49
N GLN A 41 -2.65 -4.16 -4.31
CA GLN A 41 -3.78 -3.26 -4.61
C GLN A 41 -4.84 -3.26 -3.51
N CYS A 42 -4.90 -4.29 -2.66
CA CYS A 42 -5.86 -4.35 -1.56
C CYS A 42 -5.35 -3.71 -0.26
N ILE A 43 -4.10 -3.23 -0.22
CA ILE A 43 -3.44 -2.77 1.01
C ILE A 43 -4.15 -1.60 1.69
N ASP A 44 -4.66 -0.65 0.89
CA ASP A 44 -5.42 0.51 1.39
C ASP A 44 -6.86 0.14 1.79
N SER A 45 -7.36 -1.01 1.33
CA SER A 45 -8.72 -1.49 1.58
C SER A 45 -8.81 -2.51 2.71
N LEU A 46 -7.72 -2.81 3.42
CA LEU A 46 -7.72 -3.79 4.51
C LEU A 46 -8.64 -3.45 5.68
N HIS A 47 -9.03 -2.18 5.80
CA HIS A 47 -9.98 -1.72 6.80
C HIS A 47 -11.45 -1.95 6.40
N ASP A 48 -11.72 -2.25 5.12
CA ASP A 48 -13.06 -2.57 4.62
C ASP A 48 -13.46 -4.00 5.00
N GLU A 49 -14.65 -4.16 5.58
CA GLU A 49 -15.12 -5.47 6.06
C GLU A 49 -15.30 -6.49 4.92
N ASN A 50 -15.73 -6.07 3.73
CA ASN A 50 -15.89 -6.96 2.59
C ASN A 50 -14.51 -7.42 2.08
N MET A 51 -13.55 -6.50 2.00
CA MET A 51 -12.19 -6.84 1.61
C MET A 51 -11.54 -7.78 2.62
N ARG A 52 -11.78 -7.54 3.92
CA ARG A 52 -11.29 -8.41 4.98
C ARG A 52 -11.87 -9.81 4.89
N HIS A 53 -13.16 -9.94 4.57
CA HIS A 53 -13.77 -11.24 4.31
C HIS A 53 -13.12 -11.99 3.15
N VAL A 54 -12.83 -11.31 2.03
CA VAL A 54 -12.13 -11.92 0.88
C VAL A 54 -10.72 -12.37 1.29
N ILE A 55 -10.00 -11.53 2.03
CA ILE A 55 -8.64 -11.83 2.47
C ILE A 55 -8.64 -13.03 3.41
N ASP A 56 -9.51 -13.04 4.43
CA ASP A 56 -9.57 -14.14 5.40
C ASP A 56 -9.95 -15.48 4.74
N ASN A 57 -10.58 -15.46 3.55
CA ASN A 57 -10.99 -16.64 2.80
C ASN A 57 -10.16 -16.93 1.54
N LEU A 58 -9.04 -16.23 1.37
CA LEU A 58 -8.21 -16.28 0.18
C LEU A 58 -7.74 -17.71 -0.15
N LYS A 59 -7.83 -18.09 -1.42
CA LYS A 59 -7.36 -19.37 -1.95
C LYS A 59 -6.04 -19.23 -2.69
N ILE A 60 -5.85 -18.12 -3.41
CA ILE A 60 -4.61 -17.81 -4.13
C ILE A 60 -4.26 -16.34 -3.90
N ALA A 61 -3.15 -16.11 -3.20
CA ALA A 61 -2.56 -14.80 -3.04
C ALA A 61 -1.69 -14.43 -4.24
N HIS A 62 -2.02 -13.34 -4.92
CA HIS A 62 -1.17 -12.79 -5.97
C HIS A 62 -0.33 -11.64 -5.41
N PHE A 63 0.90 -11.97 -4.99
CA PHE A 63 1.89 -10.97 -4.60
C PHE A 63 2.40 -10.19 -5.82
N ASN A 64 1.77 -9.06 -6.13
CA ASN A 64 2.06 -8.23 -7.30
C ASN A 64 2.83 -6.94 -6.95
N GLY A 65 3.47 -6.34 -7.94
CA GLY A 65 4.19 -5.07 -7.76
C GLY A 65 5.24 -5.14 -6.63
N PRO A 66 5.24 -4.20 -5.68
CA PRO A 66 6.20 -4.20 -4.58
C PRO A 66 5.90 -5.23 -3.49
N SER A 67 4.71 -5.85 -3.45
CA SER A 67 4.32 -6.76 -2.36
C SER A 67 4.97 -8.15 -2.43
N LYS A 68 6.12 -8.30 -3.10
CA LYS A 68 6.86 -9.56 -3.13
C LYS A 68 7.38 -9.86 -1.71
N PRO A 69 7.01 -10.98 -1.07
CA PRO A 69 7.35 -11.23 0.34
C PRO A 69 8.86 -11.23 0.61
N TRP A 70 9.66 -11.68 -0.36
CA TRP A 70 11.13 -11.65 -0.28
C TRP A 70 11.76 -10.27 -0.52
N ARG A 71 10.97 -9.25 -0.86
CA ARG A 71 11.44 -7.88 -1.11
C ARG A 71 11.00 -6.93 0.00
N THR A 72 9.72 -6.92 0.34
CA THR A 72 9.19 -6.15 1.47
C THR A 72 7.93 -6.82 2.03
N THR A 73 7.75 -6.70 3.35
CA THR A 73 6.57 -7.20 4.06
C THR A 73 5.63 -6.08 4.51
N TYR A 74 6.02 -4.81 4.32
CA TYR A 74 5.22 -3.65 4.71
C TYR A 74 5.03 -2.65 3.56
N ALA A 75 3.94 -1.90 3.66
CA ALA A 75 3.63 -0.73 2.86
C ALA A 75 3.32 0.47 3.76
N ILE A 76 3.48 1.67 3.22
CA ILE A 76 2.85 2.87 3.77
C ILE A 76 1.54 3.05 3.00
N THR A 77 0.40 2.98 3.69
CA THR A 77 -0.94 3.17 3.13
C THR A 77 -1.22 4.65 2.84
N GLN A 78 -2.32 4.92 2.13
CA GLN A 78 -2.78 6.28 1.84
C GLN A 78 -3.06 7.11 3.10
N ASP A 79 -3.51 6.49 4.19
CA ASP A 79 -3.68 7.14 5.50
C ASP A 79 -2.37 7.24 6.29
N LEU A 80 -1.23 7.04 5.61
CA LEU A 80 0.12 7.16 6.13
C LEU A 80 0.39 6.21 7.28
N LYS A 81 -0.18 5.00 7.27
CA LYS A 81 0.10 3.97 8.27
C LYS A 81 1.02 2.91 7.70
N LEU A 82 1.91 2.41 8.55
CA LEU A 82 2.70 1.25 8.23
C LEU A 82 1.81 0.00 8.34
N GLN A 83 1.55 -0.64 7.22
CA GLN A 83 0.66 -1.80 7.14
C GLN A 83 1.42 -3.00 6.60
N LYS A 84 1.29 -4.14 7.27
CA LYS A 84 1.88 -5.41 6.81
C LYS A 84 1.04 -5.99 5.68
N TYR A 85 1.69 -6.51 4.63
CA TYR A 85 1.00 -7.25 3.58
C TYR A 85 0.43 -8.56 4.14
N PRO A 86 -0.84 -8.90 3.84
CA PRO A 86 -1.41 -10.19 4.20
C PRO A 86 -0.59 -11.34 3.63
N TYR A 87 -0.57 -12.47 4.35
CA TYR A 87 0.07 -13.72 3.92
C TYR A 87 1.59 -13.68 3.71
N SER A 88 2.29 -12.61 4.12
CA SER A 88 3.74 -12.52 3.94
C SER A 88 4.51 -13.53 4.81
N ASP A 89 4.01 -13.82 6.01
CA ASP A 89 4.65 -14.76 6.94
C ASP A 89 4.43 -16.20 6.49
N GLU A 90 3.22 -16.50 6.03
CA GLU A 90 2.83 -17.78 5.47
C GLU A 90 3.67 -18.10 4.23
N TRP A 91 3.95 -17.10 3.38
CA TRP A 91 4.87 -17.26 2.27
C TRP A 91 6.27 -17.67 2.74
N TRP A 92 6.82 -16.99 3.74
CA TRP A 92 8.13 -17.33 4.30
C TRP A 92 8.14 -18.70 4.97
N ASN A 93 7.09 -19.06 5.71
CA ASN A 93 6.94 -20.36 6.32
C ASN A 93 6.96 -21.49 5.28
N MET A 94 6.33 -21.29 4.12
CA MET A 94 6.37 -22.24 3.01
C MET A 94 7.74 -22.25 2.32
N ALA A 95 8.35 -21.09 2.09
CA ALA A 95 9.67 -20.98 1.48
C ALA A 95 10.72 -21.75 2.29
N MET A 96 10.73 -21.58 3.62
CA MET A 96 11.64 -22.28 4.54
C MET A 96 11.49 -23.81 4.54
N GLN A 97 10.34 -24.32 4.11
CA GLN A 97 10.10 -25.77 4.00
C GLN A 97 10.48 -26.32 2.62
N THR A 98 10.91 -25.46 1.69
CA THR A 98 11.28 -25.87 0.34
C THR A 98 12.63 -26.58 0.36
N HIS A 99 12.62 -27.86 0.04
CA HIS A 99 13.82 -28.69 0.02
C HIS A 99 14.86 -28.15 -0.99
N GLY A 100 16.12 -28.12 -0.57
CA GLY A 100 17.25 -27.67 -1.40
C GLY A 100 17.50 -26.16 -1.41
N PHE A 101 16.73 -25.35 -0.68
CA PHE A 101 16.86 -23.89 -0.65
C PHE A 101 16.85 -23.28 0.76
N LEU A 102 17.01 -24.10 1.80
CA LEU A 102 16.88 -23.64 3.19
C LEU A 102 17.91 -22.57 3.53
N ASP A 103 19.15 -22.73 3.07
CA ASP A 103 20.25 -21.80 3.37
C ASP A 103 19.99 -20.44 2.71
N GLU A 104 19.62 -20.44 1.43
CA GLU A 104 19.29 -19.24 0.67
C GLU A 104 18.09 -18.50 1.28
N PHE A 105 17.02 -19.22 1.63
CA PHE A 105 15.86 -18.59 2.25
C PHE A 105 16.17 -18.07 3.66
N THR A 106 16.98 -18.78 4.45
CA THR A 106 17.45 -18.32 5.76
C THR A 106 18.25 -17.04 5.64
N GLU A 107 19.19 -16.97 4.70
CA GLU A 107 19.98 -15.78 4.44
C GLU A 107 19.09 -14.60 4.04
N MET A 108 18.21 -14.79 3.04
CA MET A 108 17.31 -13.75 2.56
C MET A 108 16.36 -13.24 3.66
N TYR A 109 15.81 -14.15 4.47
CA TYR A 109 14.93 -13.79 5.58
C TYR A 109 15.66 -12.98 6.65
N ASN A 110 16.91 -13.35 6.98
CA ASN A 110 17.72 -12.64 7.95
C ASN A 110 18.06 -11.22 7.47
N ILE A 111 18.49 -11.07 6.21
CA ILE A 111 18.76 -9.76 5.59
C ILE A 111 17.50 -8.87 5.67
N GLN A 112 16.35 -9.42 5.26
CA GLN A 112 15.10 -8.68 5.28
C GLN A 112 14.68 -8.32 6.71
N SER A 113 14.76 -9.25 7.66
CA SER A 113 14.37 -9.04 9.06
C SER A 113 15.24 -8.00 9.74
N GLN A 114 16.54 -7.99 9.46
CA GLN A 114 17.46 -6.95 9.95
C GLN A 114 17.11 -5.59 9.35
N ALA A 115 16.88 -5.53 8.03
CA ALA A 115 16.50 -4.28 7.36
C ALA A 115 15.18 -3.72 7.90
N ILE A 116 14.18 -4.57 8.14
CA ILE A 116 12.91 -4.17 8.75
C ILE A 116 13.16 -3.67 10.16
N THR A 117 13.89 -4.41 11.00
CA THR A 117 14.13 -4.05 12.40
C THR A 117 14.85 -2.70 12.50
N ALA A 118 15.89 -2.50 11.70
CA ALA A 118 16.65 -1.25 11.68
C ALA A 118 15.81 -0.06 11.20
N ASN A 119 14.93 -0.28 10.20
CA ASN A 119 14.20 0.80 9.56
C ASN A 119 12.78 1.02 10.10
N LYS A 120 12.21 0.10 10.90
CA LYS A 120 10.82 0.20 11.36
C LYS A 120 10.57 1.49 12.14
N ALA A 121 11.44 1.81 13.10
CA ALA A 121 11.34 3.05 13.88
C ALA A 121 11.47 4.31 12.99
N VAL A 122 12.31 4.23 11.94
CA VAL A 122 12.45 5.32 10.96
C VAL A 122 11.20 5.46 10.11
N LEU A 123 10.63 4.34 9.63
CA LEU A 123 9.38 4.32 8.85
C LEU A 123 8.21 4.86 9.67
N ASP A 124 8.08 4.46 10.93
CA ASP A 124 7.05 4.96 11.85
C ASP A 124 7.22 6.48 12.08
N SER A 125 8.45 6.95 12.27
CA SER A 125 8.76 8.38 12.43
C SER A 125 8.45 9.20 11.17
N ILE A 126 8.75 8.66 9.97
CA ILE A 126 8.39 9.29 8.70
C ILE A 126 6.87 9.38 8.57
N ALA A 127 6.14 8.29 8.84
CA ALA A 127 4.69 8.26 8.83
C ALA A 127 4.08 9.31 9.78
N ASP A 128 4.60 9.44 11.00
CA ASP A 128 4.17 10.46 11.96
C ASP A 128 4.42 11.88 11.46
N ARG A 129 5.60 12.15 10.89
CA ARG A 129 5.93 13.48 10.33
C ARG A 129 5.02 13.83 9.16
N MET A 130 4.68 12.86 8.31
CA MET A 130 3.74 13.07 7.20
C MET A 130 2.34 13.41 7.74
N ARG A 131 1.83 12.68 8.74
CA ARG A 131 0.54 13.01 9.39
C ARG A 131 0.53 14.41 10.00
N GLN A 132 1.62 14.81 10.65
CA GLN A 132 1.75 16.17 11.19
C GLN A 132 1.73 17.23 10.08
N MET A 133 2.35 16.94 8.94
CA MET A 133 2.35 17.82 7.78
C MET A 133 0.94 17.98 7.19
N ASP A 134 0.19 16.89 7.02
CA ASP A 134 -1.20 16.92 6.55
C ASP A 134 -2.09 17.73 7.49
N SER A 135 -1.94 17.56 8.81
CA SER A 135 -2.67 18.37 9.80
C SER A 135 -2.35 19.87 9.68
N ARG A 136 -1.09 20.22 9.37
CA ARG A 136 -0.68 21.61 9.16
C ARG A 136 -1.25 22.17 7.86
N LEU A 137 -1.26 21.39 6.78
CA LEU A 137 -1.85 21.78 5.49
C LEU A 137 -3.35 22.03 5.63
N ALA A 138 -4.11 21.11 6.25
CA ALA A 138 -5.54 21.29 6.50
C ALA A 138 -5.83 22.56 7.32
N LYS A 139 -4.99 22.87 8.32
CA LYS A 139 -5.09 24.13 9.08
C LYS A 139 -4.85 25.36 8.19
N LEU A 140 -3.87 25.32 7.29
CA LEU A 140 -3.59 26.42 6.35
C LEU A 140 -4.72 26.61 5.35
N GLU A 141 -5.21 25.52 4.75
CA GLU A 141 -6.36 25.54 3.83
C GLU A 141 -7.61 26.12 4.50
N SER A 142 -7.90 25.74 5.75
CA SER A 142 -9.05 26.30 6.49
C SER A 142 -8.94 27.82 6.69
N LYS A 143 -7.71 28.34 6.89
CA LYS A 143 -7.45 29.78 7.01
C LYS A 143 -7.59 30.49 5.67
N LEU A 144 -7.09 29.89 4.59
CA LEU A 144 -7.18 30.43 3.23
C LEU A 144 -8.62 30.46 2.72
N ASN A 145 -9.43 29.44 3.04
CA ASN A 145 -10.83 29.35 2.62
C ASN A 145 -11.75 30.28 3.42
N LYS A 146 -11.34 30.73 4.62
CA LYS A 146 -12.12 31.64 5.48
C LYS A 146 -11.23 32.77 6.03
N PRO A 147 -10.63 33.60 5.15
CA PRO A 147 -9.60 34.56 5.55
C PRO A 147 -10.18 35.63 6.48
N HIS A 148 -11.42 36.06 6.23
CA HIS A 148 -12.14 37.04 7.06
C HIS A 148 -12.35 36.55 8.50
N LYS A 149 -12.70 35.26 8.70
CA LYS A 149 -12.84 34.68 10.05
C LYS A 149 -11.50 34.65 10.76
N TYR A 150 -10.44 34.20 10.08
CA TYR A 150 -9.10 34.16 10.65
C TYR A 150 -8.58 35.54 11.07
N ILE A 151 -8.73 36.54 10.20
CA ILE A 151 -8.36 37.94 10.48
C ILE A 151 -9.15 38.46 11.68
N SER A 152 -10.48 38.24 11.73
CA SER A 152 -11.31 38.70 12.85
C SER A 152 -10.90 38.07 14.19
N THR A 153 -10.55 36.77 14.19
CA THR A 153 -10.09 36.06 15.39
C THR A 153 -8.75 36.61 15.85
N LYS A 154 -7.80 36.81 14.92
CA LYS A 154 -6.49 37.39 15.26
C LYS A 154 -6.60 38.81 15.80
N PHE A 155 -7.46 39.63 15.20
CA PHE A 155 -7.73 40.98 15.68
C PHE A 155 -8.35 40.98 17.08
N LYS A 156 -9.33 40.12 17.35
CA LYS A 156 -9.89 39.93 18.70
C LYS A 156 -8.84 39.51 19.73
N MET A 157 -7.98 38.55 19.40
CA MET A 157 -6.90 38.12 20.29
C MET A 157 -5.89 39.24 20.58
N TRP A 158 -5.56 40.03 19.56
CA TRP A 158 -4.66 41.18 19.71
C TRP A 158 -5.26 42.25 20.63
N LEU A 159 -6.54 42.60 20.42
CA LEU A 159 -7.25 43.52 21.32
C LEU A 159 -7.23 42.99 22.75
N GLN A 160 -7.57 41.71 22.96
CA GLN A 160 -7.52 41.10 24.29
C GLN A 160 -6.13 41.23 24.92
N GLN A 161 -5.05 40.93 24.19
CA GLN A 161 -3.69 41.07 24.74
C GLN A 161 -3.30 42.51 25.09
N GLN A 162 -3.78 43.51 24.34
CA GLN A 162 -3.53 44.92 24.66
C GLN A 162 -4.28 45.36 25.91
N PHE A 163 -5.51 44.89 26.09
CA PHE A 163 -6.39 45.29 27.20
C PHE A 163 -6.34 44.36 28.42
N SER A 164 -5.57 43.26 28.39
CA SER A 164 -5.35 42.37 29.55
C SER A 164 -4.10 42.72 30.37
N LYS A 165 -3.34 43.75 29.97
CA LYS A 165 -2.13 44.24 30.67
C LYS A 165 -2.37 45.52 31.49
N HIS A 166 -3.63 45.91 31.66
CA HIS A 166 -4.10 46.98 32.55
C HIS A 166 -5.12 46.38 33.52
#